data_AF-G1QCU9-F1
#
_entry.id   AF-G1QCU9-F1
#
_cell.length_a   1.000
_cell.length_b   1.000
_cell.length_c   1.000
_cell.angle_alpha   90.00
_cell.angle_beta   90.00
_cell.angle_gamma   90.00
#
_symmetry.space_group_name_H-M   'P 1'
#
loop_
_entity.id
_entity.type
_entity.pdbx_description
1 polymer ?
#
loop_
_entity_poly.entity_id
_entity_poly.type
_entity_poly.pdbx_seq_one_letter_code
_entity_poly.pdbx_strand_id
1 'polypeptide(L)'
;MAGPVHGSARALLAALLAPALVALVALLVAPARGRGGRDHGDWDTAGLLPPLPPREDARVARFVTHVCDWGRAGHHLPRRKGGRGWAFRRRPVAQRRGPRGAGSGVPYFYLSPCSSWWATCSQENPSATLTMSLAQTNFCRKHGFDPQSPLCAHIILSGTVTKVNETEVDVAKQSLFIRHPEMKDWPSSHNWFFAKLNITNIWLLDYFGGPKIVTPEEYYNATFQ
;
A
#
# COMPACT_ATOMS: atom_id res chain seq x y z
N MET A 1 81.08 5.57 11.99
CA MET A 1 80.18 4.56 11.39
C MET A 1 78.75 5.05 11.53
N ALA A 2 78.20 5.63 10.46
CA ALA A 2 76.81 6.09 10.43
C ALA A 2 75.99 5.03 9.68
N GLY A 3 75.16 4.28 10.40
CA GLY A 3 74.27 3.28 9.82
C GLY A 3 73.06 3.95 9.14
N PRO A 4 72.53 3.38 8.04
CA PRO A 4 71.47 4.01 7.28
C PRO A 4 70.10 3.84 7.98
N VAL A 5 69.37 4.95 8.15
CA VAL A 5 68.01 4.99 8.70
C VAL A 5 67.03 4.46 7.66
N HIS A 6 66.81 3.14 7.64
CA HIS A 6 65.84 2.46 6.76
C HIS A 6 64.47 2.21 7.44
N GLY A 7 64.00 3.18 8.23
CA GLY A 7 62.78 3.03 9.05
C GLY A 7 61.53 3.77 8.56
N SER A 8 61.62 4.66 7.55
CA SER A 8 60.54 5.63 7.30
C SER A 8 59.63 5.29 6.13
N ALA A 9 60.17 4.78 5.01
CA ALA A 9 59.39 4.61 3.78
C ALA A 9 58.30 3.51 3.88
N ARG A 10 58.58 2.39 4.56
CA ARG A 10 57.61 1.28 4.72
C ARG A 10 56.45 1.63 5.65
N ALA A 11 56.71 2.39 6.72
CA ALA A 11 55.67 2.85 7.64
C ALA A 11 54.78 3.92 6.97
N LEU A 12 55.37 4.82 6.18
CA LEU A 12 54.64 5.83 5.40
C LEU A 12 53.79 5.20 4.28
N LEU A 13 54.31 4.19 3.55
CA LEU A 13 53.50 3.48 2.55
C LEU A 13 52.34 2.70 3.19
N ALA A 14 52.56 2.06 4.33
CA ALA A 14 51.48 1.36 5.05
C ALA A 14 50.41 2.34 5.57
N ALA A 15 50.81 3.52 6.06
CA ALA A 15 49.90 4.57 6.53
C ALA A 15 49.10 5.23 5.41
N LEU A 16 49.60 5.22 4.16
CA LEU A 16 48.90 5.78 3.00
C LEU A 16 48.01 4.74 2.29
N LEU A 17 48.40 3.46 2.30
CA LEU A 17 47.62 2.39 1.66
C LEU A 17 46.43 1.93 2.52
N ALA A 18 46.55 1.95 3.85
CA ALA A 18 45.47 1.58 4.76
C ALA A 18 44.17 2.42 4.57
N PRO A 19 44.21 3.77 4.54
CA PRO A 19 42.99 4.56 4.32
C PRO A 19 42.44 4.40 2.90
N ALA A 20 43.30 4.19 1.90
CA ALA A 20 42.87 3.95 0.52
C ALA A 20 42.15 2.60 0.38
N LEU A 21 42.63 1.54 1.06
CA LEU A 21 41.98 0.23 1.06
C LEU A 21 40.65 0.27 1.82
N VAL A 22 40.58 0.99 2.94
CA VAL A 22 39.34 1.19 3.71
C VAL A 22 38.31 2.00 2.91
N ALA A 23 38.74 3.02 2.17
CA ALA A 23 37.86 3.78 1.27
C ALA A 23 37.34 2.92 0.11
N LEU A 24 38.17 2.06 -0.47
CA LEU A 24 37.78 1.15 -1.54
C LEU A 24 36.77 0.09 -1.06
N VAL A 25 36.98 -0.46 0.15
CA VAL A 25 36.03 -1.38 0.79
C VAL A 25 34.71 -0.66 1.12
N ALA A 26 34.75 0.58 1.59
CA ALA A 26 33.54 1.38 1.83
C ALA A 26 32.76 1.69 0.53
N LEU A 27 33.45 1.86 -0.60
CA LEU A 27 32.84 2.04 -1.93
C LEU A 27 32.24 0.76 -2.50
N LEU A 28 32.82 -0.41 -2.20
CA LEU A 28 32.30 -1.72 -2.63
C LEU A 28 31.17 -2.25 -1.73
N VAL A 29 31.10 -1.80 -0.47
CA VAL A 29 30.06 -2.17 0.51
C VAL A 29 28.95 -1.12 0.62
N ALA A 30 29.11 0.06 0.01
CA ALA A 30 28.04 1.05 -0.07
C ALA A 30 26.85 0.42 -0.81
N PRO A 31 25.68 0.26 -0.16
CA PRO A 31 24.50 -0.21 -0.88
C PRO A 31 24.25 0.80 -1.99
N ALA A 32 24.03 0.30 -3.20
CA ALA A 32 23.63 1.14 -4.31
C ALA A 32 22.44 2.00 -3.86
N ARG A 33 22.69 3.30 -3.61
CA ARG A 33 21.64 4.28 -3.34
C ARG A 33 20.89 4.47 -4.65
N GLY A 34 20.01 3.52 -4.95
CA GLY A 34 18.89 3.77 -5.83
C GLY A 34 18.16 4.98 -5.27
N ARG A 35 18.12 6.07 -6.04
CA ARG A 35 17.28 7.24 -5.76
C ARG A 35 15.82 6.82 -5.88
N GLY A 36 15.30 6.16 -4.84
CA GLY A 36 13.88 5.87 -4.68
C GLY A 36 13.37 6.51 -3.40
N GLY A 37 12.48 7.49 -3.54
CA GLY A 37 11.61 7.98 -2.45
C GLY A 37 12.27 8.92 -1.45
N ARG A 38 12.27 10.23 -1.75
CA ARG A 38 12.21 11.22 -0.66
C ARG A 38 10.89 10.96 0.11
N ASP A 39 10.98 10.91 1.43
CA ASP A 39 9.87 10.79 2.40
C ASP A 39 9.39 9.39 2.83
N HIS A 40 10.15 8.33 2.56
CA HIS A 40 10.04 7.11 3.37
C HIS A 40 11.11 7.14 4.46
N GLY A 41 10.68 7.37 5.71
CA GLY A 41 11.51 7.14 6.89
C GLY A 41 12.11 5.74 6.90
N ASP A 42 13.00 5.50 7.86
CA ASP A 42 13.61 4.19 8.10
C ASP A 42 12.55 3.08 8.01
N TRP A 43 12.80 2.04 7.20
CA TRP A 43 11.87 0.92 6.98
C TRP A 43 11.49 0.23 8.30
N ASP A 44 12.29 0.46 9.35
CA ASP A 44 12.14 -0.05 10.70
C ASP A 44 11.32 0.86 11.63
N THR A 45 11.10 2.14 11.27
CA THR A 45 10.19 3.01 12.03
C THR A 45 8.74 2.78 11.62
N ALA A 46 8.13 1.80 12.29
CA ALA A 46 6.69 1.62 12.28
C ALA A 46 6.00 2.93 12.70
N GLY A 47 5.25 3.55 11.79
CA GLY A 47 4.27 4.55 12.19
C GLY A 47 3.34 3.94 13.24
N LEU A 48 3.08 4.65 14.34
CA LEU A 48 2.10 4.21 15.33
C LEU A 48 0.75 4.04 14.64
N LEU A 49 0.34 2.78 14.46
CA LEU A 49 -1.02 2.48 14.07
C LEU A 49 -1.95 2.84 15.24
N PRO A 50 -3.13 3.42 14.95
CA PRO A 50 -4.16 3.56 15.97
C PRO A 50 -4.50 2.16 16.54
N PRO A 51 -4.90 2.08 17.82
CA PRO A 51 -5.34 0.81 18.40
C PRO A 51 -6.52 0.26 17.60
N LEU A 52 -6.64 -1.08 17.58
CA LEU A 52 -7.84 -1.69 17.00
C LEU A 52 -9.08 -1.14 17.70
N PRO A 53 -10.12 -0.72 16.96
CA PRO A 53 -11.39 -0.33 17.56
C PRO A 53 -12.03 -1.53 18.28
N PRO A 54 -13.05 -1.30 19.12
CA PRO A 54 -13.91 -2.37 19.60
C PRO A 54 -14.29 -3.30 18.44
N ARG A 55 -14.33 -4.62 18.69
CA ARG A 55 -14.65 -5.65 17.69
C ARG A 55 -16.12 -5.62 17.29
N GLU A 56 -16.52 -4.51 16.72
CA GLU A 56 -17.74 -4.31 15.96
C GLU A 56 -17.37 -4.49 14.49
N ASP A 57 -18.03 -5.42 13.81
CA ASP A 57 -17.62 -5.88 12.48
C ASP A 57 -17.48 -4.73 11.47
N ALA A 58 -18.46 -3.82 11.44
CA ALA A 58 -18.43 -2.66 10.55
C ALA A 58 -17.28 -1.69 10.87
N ARG A 59 -16.95 -1.49 12.15
CA ARG A 59 -15.83 -0.62 12.56
C ARG A 59 -14.49 -1.22 12.21
N VAL A 60 -14.31 -2.53 12.43
CA VAL A 60 -13.09 -3.23 12.03
C VAL A 60 -12.92 -3.18 10.52
N ALA A 61 -14.00 -3.40 9.75
CA ALA A 61 -13.94 -3.28 8.30
C ALA A 61 -13.51 -1.88 7.84
N ARG A 62 -14.07 -0.82 8.45
CA ARG A 62 -13.68 0.57 8.17
C ARG A 62 -12.24 0.88 8.57
N PHE A 63 -11.79 0.33 9.69
CA PHE A 63 -10.42 0.47 10.17
C PHE A 63 -9.43 -0.13 9.17
N VAL A 64 -9.66 -1.38 8.73
CA VAL A 64 -8.78 -2.03 7.76
C VAL A 64 -8.75 -1.24 6.45
N THR A 65 -9.89 -0.79 5.91
CA THR A 65 -9.90 0.04 4.69
C THR A 65 -9.19 1.38 4.85
N HIS A 66 -9.24 2.00 6.03
CA HIS A 66 -8.62 3.31 6.26
C HIS A 66 -7.09 3.21 6.42
N VAL A 67 -6.64 2.18 7.12
CA VAL A 67 -5.23 1.95 7.47
C VAL A 67 -4.46 1.32 6.31
N CYS A 68 -5.09 0.46 5.52
CA CYS A 68 -4.45 -0.17 4.38
C CYS A 68 -4.30 0.81 3.22
N ASP A 69 -3.07 1.25 2.97
CA ASP A 69 -2.75 2.12 1.84
C ASP A 69 -2.75 1.40 0.49
N TRP A 70 -2.88 0.07 0.44
CA TRP A 70 -2.93 -0.67 -0.81
C TRP A 70 -3.76 -1.95 -0.66
N GLY A 71 -4.17 -2.57 -1.77
CA GLY A 71 -4.97 -3.79 -1.76
C GLY A 71 -4.81 -4.56 -3.07
N ARG A 72 -5.30 -5.80 -3.07
CA ARG A 72 -5.30 -6.65 -4.26
C ARG A 72 -6.70 -6.65 -4.86
N ALA A 73 -6.81 -6.12 -6.08
CA ALA A 73 -8.04 -6.16 -6.85
C ALA A 73 -8.04 -7.37 -7.80
N GLY A 74 -9.18 -8.04 -7.92
CA GLY A 74 -9.43 -9.12 -8.86
C GLY A 74 -10.77 -8.92 -9.59
N HIS A 75 -10.85 -9.38 -10.83
CA HIS A 75 -12.10 -9.33 -11.62
C HIS A 75 -12.91 -10.62 -11.51
N HIS A 76 -14.23 -10.46 -11.48
CA HIS A 76 -15.16 -11.56 -11.67
C HIS A 76 -15.42 -11.73 -13.17
N LEU A 77 -14.54 -12.47 -13.85
CA LEU A 77 -14.71 -12.79 -15.26
C LEU A 77 -15.46 -14.13 -15.42
N PRO A 78 -16.54 -14.18 -16.23
CA PRO A 78 -17.07 -15.45 -16.71
C PRO A 78 -15.96 -16.17 -17.49
N ARG A 79 -15.77 -17.46 -17.21
CA ARG A 79 -14.70 -18.33 -17.74
C ARG A 79 -14.38 -18.06 -19.22
N ARG A 80 -13.29 -17.32 -19.48
CA ARG A 80 -12.60 -17.34 -20.77
C ARG A 80 -11.53 -18.43 -20.72
N LYS A 81 -11.43 -19.26 -21.77
CA LYS A 81 -10.40 -20.31 -21.91
C LYS A 81 -9.02 -19.70 -21.64
N GLY A 82 -8.36 -20.11 -20.55
CA GLY A 82 -7.00 -19.66 -20.21
C GLY A 82 -6.87 -18.79 -18.96
N GLY A 83 -7.81 -18.85 -18.00
CA GLY A 83 -7.53 -18.60 -16.58
C GLY A 83 -6.75 -17.31 -16.28
N ARG A 84 -7.20 -16.16 -16.78
CA ARG A 84 -6.59 -14.88 -16.47
C ARG A 84 -7.34 -14.17 -15.36
N GLY A 85 -7.27 -14.75 -14.16
CA GLY A 85 -7.54 -14.03 -12.92
C GLY A 85 -6.36 -13.10 -12.65
N TRP A 86 -6.36 -11.92 -13.27
CA TRP A 86 -5.28 -10.97 -13.05
C TRP A 86 -5.41 -10.32 -11.68
N ALA A 87 -4.42 -10.59 -10.84
CA ALA A 87 -4.21 -9.88 -9.60
C ALA A 87 -3.34 -8.67 -9.85
N PHE A 88 -3.94 -7.49 -9.81
CA PHE A 88 -3.17 -6.25 -9.82
C PHE A 88 -3.35 -5.52 -8.50
N ARG A 89 -2.20 -5.16 -7.90
CA ARG A 89 -2.08 -4.34 -6.70
C ARG A 89 -2.36 -2.89 -7.08
N ARG A 90 -3.52 -2.31 -6.75
CA ARG A 90 -3.71 -0.84 -6.72
C ARG A 90 -4.76 -0.44 -5.68
N ARG A 91 -4.57 0.76 -5.16
CA ARG A 91 -4.73 1.12 -3.75
C ARG A 91 -6.17 1.58 -3.43
N PRO A 92 -6.91 0.92 -2.51
CA PRO A 92 -8.11 1.50 -1.92
C PRO A 92 -7.74 2.77 -1.18
N VAL A 93 -8.34 3.91 -1.52
CA VAL A 93 -8.28 5.11 -0.68
C VAL A 93 -9.67 5.47 -0.22
N ALA A 94 -9.94 5.30 1.06
CA ALA A 94 -11.11 5.84 1.75
C ALA A 94 -10.73 7.12 2.50
N GLN A 95 -10.93 8.29 1.89
CA GLN A 95 -10.87 9.55 2.62
C GLN A 95 -11.87 10.55 2.02
N ARG A 96 -12.55 11.30 2.89
CA ARG A 96 -12.99 12.67 2.59
C ARG A 96 -12.84 13.49 3.86
N ARG A 97 -12.13 14.62 3.73
CA ARG A 97 -11.89 15.73 4.67
C ARG A 97 -10.97 15.48 5.87
N GLY A 98 -9.77 16.06 5.82
CA GLY A 98 -9.04 16.47 7.03
C GLY A 98 -8.19 15.39 7.69
N PRO A 99 -7.36 15.78 8.68
CA PRO A 99 -6.24 15.01 9.21
C PRO A 99 -6.67 13.62 9.68
N ARG A 100 -5.72 12.67 9.71
CA ARG A 100 -5.82 11.29 10.25
C ARG A 100 -7.08 11.09 11.12
N GLY A 101 -8.17 10.54 10.55
CA GLY A 101 -9.43 10.37 11.29
C GLY A 101 -10.74 10.33 10.50
N ALA A 102 -10.80 10.87 9.28
CA ALA A 102 -12.06 10.96 8.51
C ALA A 102 -12.02 10.18 7.18
N GLY A 103 -11.90 8.86 7.28
CA GLY A 103 -12.05 7.97 6.13
C GLY A 103 -13.52 7.81 5.76
N SER A 104 -13.95 8.11 4.54
CA SER A 104 -15.34 7.95 4.07
C SER A 104 -15.77 6.48 3.85
N GLY A 105 -14.82 5.55 3.95
CA GLY A 105 -15.01 4.13 3.63
C GLY A 105 -15.00 3.79 2.14
N VAL A 106 -15.12 4.77 1.23
CA VAL A 106 -15.20 4.53 -0.23
C VAL A 106 -13.81 4.33 -0.83
N PRO A 107 -13.48 3.19 -1.45
CA PRO A 107 -12.20 3.00 -2.13
C PRO A 107 -12.14 3.79 -3.45
N TYR A 108 -11.31 4.83 -3.50
CA TYR A 108 -10.96 5.53 -4.74
C TYR A 108 -9.70 4.96 -5.40
N PHE A 109 -9.65 5.03 -6.73
CA PHE A 109 -8.52 4.60 -7.56
C PHE A 109 -8.15 5.70 -8.54
N TYR A 110 -6.85 5.77 -8.87
CA TYR A 110 -6.32 6.57 -9.96
C TYR A 110 -5.84 5.64 -11.07
N LEU A 111 -6.56 5.64 -12.20
CA LEU A 111 -6.43 4.64 -13.26
C LEU A 111 -6.17 5.30 -14.60
N SER A 112 -5.49 4.58 -15.48
CA SER A 112 -5.26 4.98 -16.87
C SER A 112 -6.01 4.05 -17.81
N PRO A 113 -6.59 4.56 -18.92
CA PRO A 113 -7.19 3.74 -19.97
C PRO A 113 -6.20 2.75 -20.60
N CYS A 114 -4.90 3.05 -20.52
CA CYS A 114 -3.82 2.18 -20.99
C CYS A 114 -3.62 0.94 -20.10
N SER A 115 -4.21 0.90 -18.89
CA SER A 115 -4.12 -0.27 -18.03
C SER A 115 -4.98 -1.42 -18.56
N SER A 116 -4.38 -2.60 -18.73
CA SER A 116 -5.09 -3.82 -19.12
C SER A 116 -6.24 -4.15 -18.17
N TRP A 117 -6.08 -3.83 -16.88
CA TRP A 117 -7.10 -3.97 -15.86
C TRP A 117 -8.34 -3.11 -16.13
N TRP A 118 -8.16 -1.82 -16.46
CA TRP A 118 -9.30 -0.96 -16.82
C TRP A 118 -9.96 -1.39 -18.12
N ALA A 119 -9.19 -1.83 -19.11
CA ALA A 119 -9.75 -2.35 -20.35
C ALA A 119 -10.72 -3.52 -20.06
N THR A 120 -10.33 -4.45 -19.18
CA THR A 120 -11.20 -5.54 -18.72
C THR A 120 -12.42 -5.03 -17.94
N CYS A 121 -12.24 -4.09 -17.00
CA CYS A 121 -13.35 -3.48 -16.26
C CYS A 121 -14.41 -2.87 -17.18
N SER A 122 -13.95 -2.09 -18.14
CA SER A 122 -14.80 -1.21 -18.95
C SER A 122 -15.45 -1.94 -20.11
N GLN A 123 -14.83 -2.99 -20.63
CA GLN A 123 -15.31 -3.69 -21.83
C GLN A 123 -15.98 -5.03 -21.53
N GLU A 124 -15.55 -5.74 -20.49
CA GLU A 124 -16.05 -7.10 -20.22
C GLU A 124 -16.98 -7.13 -18.99
N ASN A 125 -16.48 -6.75 -17.81
CA ASN A 125 -17.27 -6.74 -16.58
C ASN A 125 -16.71 -5.73 -15.56
N PRO A 126 -17.51 -4.75 -15.10
CA PRO A 126 -17.08 -3.80 -14.08
C PRO A 126 -16.99 -4.43 -12.67
N SER A 127 -17.42 -5.69 -12.50
CA SER A 127 -17.40 -6.40 -11.23
C SER A 127 -15.96 -6.68 -10.78
N ALA A 128 -15.61 -6.20 -9.60
CA ALA A 128 -14.30 -6.38 -9.00
C ALA A 128 -14.42 -6.67 -7.51
N THR A 129 -13.43 -7.40 -7.01
CA THR A 129 -13.24 -7.65 -5.58
C THR A 129 -11.90 -7.10 -5.15
N LEU A 130 -11.90 -6.41 -4.02
CA LEU A 130 -10.74 -5.78 -3.42
C LEU A 130 -10.48 -6.41 -2.06
N THR A 131 -9.28 -6.93 -1.88
CA THR A 131 -8.84 -7.57 -0.64
C THR A 131 -7.75 -6.74 0.05
N MET A 132 -7.87 -6.58 1.35
CA MET A 132 -6.93 -5.87 2.22
C MET A 132 -6.74 -6.64 3.51
N SER A 133 -5.55 -6.54 4.10
CA SER A 133 -5.22 -7.22 5.34
C SER A 133 -4.31 -6.35 6.19
N LEU A 134 -4.47 -6.44 7.52
CA LEU A 134 -3.53 -5.86 8.47
C LEU A 134 -2.11 -6.46 8.34
N ALA A 135 -1.99 -7.60 7.64
CA ALA A 135 -0.83 -8.10 6.89
C ALA A 135 0.10 -7.04 6.30
N GLN A 136 -0.52 -6.01 5.73
CA GLN A 136 0.16 -4.96 4.98
C GLN A 136 0.82 -3.92 5.89
N THR A 137 0.57 -4.01 7.19
CA THR A 137 1.10 -3.16 8.24
C THR A 137 1.93 -3.98 9.22
N ASN A 138 2.49 -3.33 10.24
CA ASN A 138 3.22 -4.03 11.30
C ASN A 138 2.31 -4.62 12.39
N PHE A 139 0.98 -4.50 12.29
CA PHE A 139 0.03 -4.99 13.29
C PHE A 139 0.20 -6.50 13.55
N CYS A 140 0.07 -7.34 12.53
CA CYS A 140 0.10 -8.79 12.72
C CYS A 140 1.47 -9.27 13.20
N ARG A 141 2.56 -8.66 12.71
CA ARG A 141 3.93 -8.94 13.17
C ARG A 141 4.13 -8.59 14.64
N LYS A 142 3.65 -7.41 15.08
CA LYS A 142 3.77 -6.95 16.47
C LYS A 142 3.03 -7.85 17.45
N HIS A 143 1.90 -8.41 17.03
CA HIS A 143 1.08 -9.31 17.84
C HIS A 143 1.45 -10.80 17.68
N GLY A 144 2.43 -11.13 16.84
CA GLY A 144 2.83 -12.52 16.58
C GLY A 144 1.77 -13.34 15.86
N PHE A 145 0.87 -12.69 15.11
CA PHE A 145 -0.16 -13.37 14.33
C PHE A 145 0.36 -13.73 12.94
N ASP A 146 0.14 -14.98 12.56
CA ASP A 146 0.34 -15.41 11.18
C ASP A 146 -0.59 -14.62 10.23
N PRO A 147 -0.13 -14.18 9.04
CA PRO A 147 -0.95 -13.42 8.10
C PRO A 147 -2.23 -14.12 7.62
N GLN A 148 -2.30 -15.46 7.69
CA GLN A 148 -3.48 -16.25 7.35
C GLN A 148 -4.43 -16.44 8.55
N SER A 149 -3.95 -16.18 9.77
CA SER A 149 -4.78 -16.27 10.98
C SER A 149 -5.92 -15.25 10.92
N PRO A 150 -7.15 -15.62 11.34
CA PRO A 150 -8.27 -14.67 11.40
C PRO A 150 -8.01 -13.52 12.38
N LEU A 151 -7.08 -13.69 13.35
CA LEU A 151 -6.65 -12.63 14.26
C LEU A 151 -5.90 -11.51 13.52
N CYS A 152 -5.28 -11.82 12.39
CA CYS A 152 -4.76 -10.85 11.44
C CYS A 152 -5.90 -10.41 10.51
N ALA A 153 -6.67 -9.42 10.97
CA ALA A 153 -7.91 -9.05 10.32
C ALA A 153 -7.70 -8.73 8.83
N HIS A 154 -8.57 -9.30 7.99
CA HIS A 154 -8.61 -9.02 6.58
C HIS A 154 -10.04 -8.90 6.08
N ILE A 155 -10.20 -8.09 5.04
CA ILE A 155 -11.49 -7.77 4.45
C ILE A 155 -11.47 -8.04 2.95
N ILE A 156 -12.65 -8.38 2.45
CA ILE A 156 -12.94 -8.59 1.05
C ILE A 156 -14.13 -7.70 0.72
N LEU A 157 -13.92 -6.71 -0.14
CA LEU A 157 -14.96 -5.81 -0.64
C LEU A 157 -15.27 -6.21 -2.09
N SER A 158 -16.49 -6.65 -2.38
CA SER A 158 -16.94 -6.92 -3.73
C SER A 158 -17.96 -5.88 -4.18
N GLY A 159 -17.92 -5.55 -5.46
CA GLY A 159 -18.72 -4.47 -6.01
C GLY A 159 -18.42 -4.21 -7.48
N THR A 160 -18.79 -3.02 -7.94
CA THR A 160 -18.53 -2.55 -9.30
C THR A 160 -17.63 -1.34 -9.31
N VAL A 161 -16.67 -1.30 -10.24
CA VAL A 161 -15.76 -0.17 -10.39
C VAL A 161 -16.33 0.77 -11.43
N THR A 162 -16.52 2.03 -11.05
CA THR A 162 -17.08 3.06 -11.92
C THR A 162 -16.22 4.32 -11.90
N LYS A 163 -16.29 5.13 -12.96
CA LYS A 163 -15.65 6.45 -12.97
C LYS A 163 -16.35 7.35 -11.95
N VAL A 164 -15.56 8.19 -11.27
CA VAL A 164 -16.08 9.16 -10.30
C VAL A 164 -16.77 10.30 -11.03
N ASN A 165 -17.89 10.77 -10.48
CA ASN A 165 -18.64 11.91 -11.01
C ASN A 165 -17.89 13.22 -10.75
N GLU A 166 -18.12 14.25 -11.55
CA GLU A 166 -17.45 15.55 -11.45
C GLU A 166 -17.51 16.17 -10.05
N THR A 167 -18.64 16.00 -9.34
CA THR A 167 -18.84 16.51 -7.97
C THR A 167 -17.99 15.83 -6.89
N GLU A 168 -17.48 14.63 -7.18
CA GLU A 168 -16.71 13.80 -6.25
C GLU A 168 -15.22 13.69 -6.67
N VAL A 169 -14.87 14.18 -7.86
CA VAL A 169 -13.49 14.15 -8.38
C VAL A 169 -12.51 14.88 -7.46
N ASP A 170 -12.87 16.07 -6.95
CA ASP A 170 -11.98 16.84 -6.07
C ASP A 170 -11.67 16.11 -4.76
N VAL A 171 -12.67 15.39 -4.25
CA VAL A 171 -12.52 14.55 -3.06
C VAL A 171 -11.58 13.41 -3.35
N ALA A 172 -11.85 12.64 -4.41
CA ALA A 172 -11.03 11.50 -4.79
C ALA A 172 -9.58 11.93 -5.01
N LYS A 173 -9.37 13.04 -5.73
CA LYS A 173 -8.07 13.63 -5.99
C LYS A 173 -7.33 14.01 -4.71
N GLN A 174 -7.97 14.78 -3.83
CA GLN A 174 -7.36 15.20 -2.58
C GLN A 174 -6.99 13.99 -1.72
N SER A 175 -7.89 13.02 -1.61
CA SER A 175 -7.71 11.81 -0.83
C SER A 175 -6.55 10.95 -1.33
N LEU A 176 -6.49 10.72 -2.65
CA LEU A 176 -5.43 9.95 -3.29
C LEU A 176 -4.08 10.66 -3.20
N PHE A 177 -4.03 11.97 -3.46
CA PHE A 177 -2.78 12.72 -3.51
C PHE A 177 -2.18 13.06 -2.15
N ILE A 178 -3.00 13.11 -1.09
CA ILE A 178 -2.50 13.21 0.29
C ILE A 178 -1.83 11.89 0.69
N ARG A 179 -2.43 10.75 0.35
CA ARG A 179 -1.88 9.44 0.72
C ARG A 179 -0.75 8.98 -0.20
N HIS A 180 -0.77 9.41 -1.46
CA HIS A 180 0.20 9.07 -2.49
C HIS A 180 0.68 10.34 -3.20
N PRO A 181 1.63 11.07 -2.61
CA PRO A 181 2.14 12.32 -3.19
C PRO A 181 2.75 12.11 -4.59
N GLU A 182 3.36 10.94 -4.84
CA GLU A 182 3.94 10.58 -6.14
C GLU A 182 2.92 10.59 -7.29
N MET A 183 1.63 10.36 -7.01
CA MET A 183 0.59 10.36 -8.07
C MET A 183 0.42 11.73 -8.73
N LYS A 184 0.90 12.82 -8.10
CA LYS A 184 0.90 14.17 -8.68
C LYS A 184 1.87 14.30 -9.84
N ASP A 185 2.98 13.55 -9.79
CA ASP A 185 4.07 13.62 -10.75
C ASP A 185 3.96 12.54 -11.83
N TRP A 186 2.88 11.77 -11.84
CA TRP A 186 2.63 10.76 -12.85
C TRP A 186 2.45 11.40 -14.24
N PRO A 187 2.96 10.75 -15.30
CA PRO A 187 2.97 11.33 -16.64
C PRO A 187 1.54 11.58 -17.15
N SER A 188 1.26 12.81 -17.58
CA SER A 188 -0.04 13.23 -18.09
C SER A 188 -0.44 12.52 -19.38
N SER A 189 0.54 12.02 -20.15
CA SER A 189 0.32 11.28 -21.41
C SER A 189 -0.52 10.01 -21.26
N HIS A 190 -0.71 9.51 -20.04
CA HIS A 190 -1.49 8.31 -19.76
C HIS A 190 -2.99 8.56 -19.53
N ASN A 191 -3.49 9.80 -19.65
CA ASN A 191 -4.91 10.16 -19.54
C ASN A 191 -5.58 9.59 -18.28
N TRP A 192 -5.00 9.87 -17.12
CA TRP A 192 -5.50 9.36 -15.84
C TRP A 192 -6.90 9.88 -15.50
N PHE A 193 -7.70 9.02 -14.87
CA PHE A 193 -9.02 9.36 -14.34
C PHE A 193 -9.23 8.72 -12.97
N PHE A 194 -10.18 9.28 -12.21
CA PHE A 194 -10.56 8.79 -10.90
C PHE A 194 -11.70 7.77 -11.03
N ALA A 195 -11.56 6.64 -10.35
CA ALA A 195 -12.58 5.61 -10.25
C ALA A 195 -12.88 5.31 -8.78
N LYS A 196 -14.02 4.70 -8.50
CA LYS A 196 -14.42 4.23 -7.17
C LYS A 196 -14.97 2.81 -7.23
N LEU A 197 -14.85 2.09 -6.12
CA LEU A 197 -15.54 0.82 -5.92
C LEU A 197 -16.89 1.07 -5.25
N ASN A 198 -17.98 0.79 -5.97
CA ASN A 198 -19.33 0.73 -5.40
C ASN A 198 -19.51 -0.63 -4.74
N ILE A 199 -19.36 -0.66 -3.42
CA ILE A 199 -19.39 -1.88 -2.61
C ILE A 199 -20.82 -2.43 -2.54
N THR A 200 -20.98 -3.71 -2.88
CA THR A 200 -22.24 -4.45 -2.73
C THR A 200 -22.17 -5.52 -1.65
N ASN A 201 -21.02 -6.19 -1.49
CA ASN A 201 -20.82 -7.24 -0.51
C ASN A 201 -19.50 -7.03 0.24
N ILE A 202 -19.52 -7.27 1.56
CA ILE A 202 -18.35 -7.14 2.43
C ILE A 202 -18.24 -8.42 3.24
N TRP A 203 -17.07 -9.04 3.19
CA TRP A 203 -16.70 -10.12 4.10
C TRP A 203 -15.53 -9.66 4.97
N LEU A 204 -15.72 -9.79 6.28
CA LEU A 204 -14.71 -9.53 7.29
C LEU A 204 -14.28 -10.85 7.92
N LEU A 205 -12.97 -11.06 8.04
CA LEU A 205 -12.42 -12.08 8.90
C LEU A 205 -11.52 -11.42 9.95
N ASP A 206 -12.00 -11.38 11.20
CA ASP A 206 -11.31 -10.77 12.34
C ASP A 206 -11.19 -11.69 13.57
N TYR A 207 -11.89 -12.83 13.56
CA TYR A 207 -11.89 -13.81 14.63
C TYR A 207 -12.27 -15.21 14.13
N PHE A 208 -12.11 -16.20 15.01
CA PHE A 208 -12.53 -17.58 14.74
C PHE A 208 -14.06 -17.66 14.54
N GLY A 209 -14.51 -18.61 13.74
CA GLY A 209 -15.93 -18.79 13.42
C GLY A 209 -16.31 -18.54 11.96
N GLY A 210 -15.35 -18.16 11.11
CA GLY A 210 -15.56 -17.93 9.68
C GLY A 210 -15.83 -16.46 9.32
N PRO A 211 -16.03 -16.17 8.03
CA PRO A 211 -16.20 -14.80 7.56
C PRO A 211 -17.56 -14.24 8.00
N LYS A 212 -17.54 -13.03 8.55
CA LYS A 212 -18.72 -12.26 8.89
C LYS A 212 -19.13 -11.41 7.71
N ILE A 213 -20.43 -11.33 7.45
CA ILE A 213 -21.00 -10.53 6.36
C ILE A 213 -21.40 -9.18 6.94
N VAL A 214 -20.88 -8.10 6.37
CA VAL A 214 -21.23 -6.73 6.75
C VAL A 214 -22.01 -6.09 5.61
N THR A 215 -23.13 -5.45 5.90
CA THR A 215 -23.88 -4.74 4.88
C THR A 215 -23.20 -3.41 4.51
N PRO A 216 -23.34 -2.92 3.27
CA PRO A 216 -22.83 -1.59 2.93
C PRO A 216 -23.38 -0.48 3.84
N GLU A 217 -24.64 -0.61 4.29
CA GLU A 217 -25.28 0.34 5.20
C GLU A 217 -24.56 0.40 6.56
N GLU A 218 -24.31 -0.75 7.19
CA GLU A 218 -23.54 -0.82 8.43
C GLU A 218 -22.11 -0.28 8.23
N TYR A 219 -21.47 -0.64 7.13
CA TYR A 219 -20.12 -0.21 6.79
C TYR A 219 -20.02 1.31 6.65
N TYR A 220 -20.93 1.95 5.93
CA TYR A 220 -20.90 3.41 5.73
C TYR A 220 -21.37 4.19 6.97
N ASN A 221 -22.30 3.63 7.76
CA ASN A 221 -22.76 4.22 9.02
C ASN A 221 -21.72 4.14 10.15
N ALA A 222 -20.80 3.17 10.09
CA ALA A 222 -19.74 3.07 11.08
C ALA A 222 -18.79 4.29 11.01
N THR A 223 -18.62 4.98 12.13
CA THR A 223 -17.65 6.07 12.25
C THR A 223 -16.29 5.53 12.69
N PHE A 224 -15.24 5.99 12.03
CA PHE A 224 -13.86 5.86 12.53
C PHE A 224 -13.74 6.81 13.73
N GLN A 225 -13.61 6.26 14.94
CA GLN A 225 -13.34 7.02 16.18
C GLN A 225 -11.87 6.91 16.54
#